data_AF-A0A5K1HJH9-F1
#
_entry.id   AF-A0A5K1HJH9-F1
#
_cell.length_a   1.000
_cell.length_b   1.000
_cell.length_c   1.000
_cell.angle_alpha   90.00
_cell.angle_beta   90.00
_cell.angle_gamma   90.00
#
_symmetry.space_group_name_H-M   'P 1'
#
loop_
_entity.id
_entity.type
_entity.pdbx_description
1 polymer ?
#
loop_
_entity_poly.entity_id
_entity_poly.type
_entity_poly.pdbx_seq_one_letter_code
_entity_poly.pdbx_strand_id
1 'polypeptide(L)'
;TQDEEAPKGCKVQREYDRMWAKIRSDVIAGLRAHVHTRRLIITGISLGGGLAAISYVDIQATKEFDNIEVITFGAPRVGNRKWAKWFDSVTPSTRIYIRRDPIAFLPRCLTPICNYRQTGSPIVCYPGKQ
;
A
#
# COMPACT_ATOMS: atom_id res chain seq x y z
N THR A 1 10.93 0.16 -6.91
CA THR A 1 11.49 1.49 -7.16
C THR A 1 12.51 1.78 -6.07
N GLN A 2 13.67 2.35 -6.40
CA GLN A 2 14.43 3.04 -5.37
C GLN A 2 13.72 4.38 -5.21
N ASP A 3 12.67 4.40 -4.39
CA ASP A 3 11.91 5.60 -4.10
C ASP A 3 12.90 6.61 -3.49
N GLU A 4 13.24 7.66 -4.22
CA GLU A 4 14.22 8.67 -3.78
C GLU A 4 13.78 9.38 -2.48
N GLU A 5 12.50 9.30 -2.14
CA GLU A 5 11.92 9.83 -0.89
C GLU A 5 11.96 8.84 0.29
N ALA A 6 12.11 7.53 0.05
CA ALA A 6 12.09 6.55 1.13
C ALA A 6 13.44 6.48 1.86
N PRO A 7 13.47 6.46 3.21
CA PRO A 7 14.71 6.38 3.97
C PRO A 7 15.56 5.14 3.64
N LYS A 8 16.88 5.27 3.81
CA LYS A 8 17.84 4.18 3.55
C LYS A 8 17.44 2.88 4.25
N GLY A 9 17.29 1.83 3.46
CA GLY A 9 16.95 0.48 3.93
C GLY A 9 15.47 0.16 3.98
N CYS A 10 14.59 1.06 3.53
CA CYS A 10 13.23 0.71 3.11
C CYS A 10 13.29 -0.28 1.94
N LYS A 11 12.52 -1.37 2.01
CA LYS A 11 12.43 -2.38 0.96
C LYS A 11 10.99 -2.84 0.83
N VAL A 12 10.49 -2.90 -0.39
CA VAL A 12 9.21 -3.53 -0.76
C VAL A 12 9.47 -4.86 -1.47
N GLN A 13 8.46 -5.72 -1.55
CA GLN A 13 8.59 -6.93 -2.38
C GLN A 13 8.79 -6.54 -3.84
N ARG A 14 9.74 -7.20 -4.49
CA ARG A 14 10.13 -6.92 -5.88
C ARG A 14 8.96 -7.11 -6.85
N GLU A 15 8.06 -8.03 -6.54
CA GLU A 15 6.90 -8.35 -7.36
C GLU A 15 5.91 -7.19 -7.40
N TYR A 16 5.67 -6.51 -6.26
CA TYR A 16 4.86 -5.29 -6.25
C TYR A 16 5.50 -4.17 -7.07
N ASP A 17 6.80 -3.95 -6.89
CA ASP A 17 7.55 -2.97 -7.67
C ASP A 17 7.41 -3.20 -9.18
N ARG A 18 7.58 -4.45 -9.61
CA ARG A 18 7.47 -4.84 -11.02
C ARG A 18 6.06 -4.64 -11.56
N MET A 19 5.05 -5.00 -10.78
CA MET A 19 3.65 -4.87 -11.19
C MET A 19 3.25 -3.40 -11.30
N TRP A 20 3.59 -2.59 -10.30
CA TRP A 20 3.30 -1.16 -10.32
C TRP A 20 4.03 -0.45 -11.47
N ALA A 21 5.32 -0.75 -11.67
CA ALA A 21 6.11 -0.15 -12.76
C ALA A 21 5.50 -0.37 -14.15
N LYS A 22 4.75 -1.46 -14.38
CA LYS A 22 4.08 -1.73 -15.65
C LYS A 22 2.88 -0.83 -15.94
N ILE A 23 2.20 -0.35 -14.91
CA ILE A 23 0.94 0.42 -15.04
C ILE A 23 1.07 1.87 -14.57
N ARG A 24 2.18 2.21 -13.92
CA ARG A 24 2.40 3.52 -13.28
C ARG A 24 2.23 4.69 -14.22
N SER A 25 2.82 4.63 -15.42
CA SER A 25 2.72 5.72 -16.41
C SER A 25 1.28 6.00 -16.78
N ASP A 26 0.52 4.94 -17.05
CA ASP A 26 -0.83 5.02 -17.56
C ASP A 26 -1.78 5.50 -16.46
N VAL A 27 -1.58 5.04 -15.23
CA VAL A 27 -2.33 5.52 -14.06
C VAL A 27 -2.08 7.01 -13.81
N ILE A 28 -0.81 7.44 -13.77
CA ILE A 28 -0.47 8.85 -13.50
C ILE A 28 -1.00 9.76 -14.63
N ALA A 29 -0.83 9.35 -15.89
CA ALA A 29 -1.34 10.09 -17.04
C ALA A 29 -2.88 10.18 -17.00
N GLY A 30 -3.54 9.07 -16.68
CA GLY A 30 -5.00 9.00 -16.54
C GLY A 30 -5.53 9.93 -15.45
N LEU A 31 -4.88 9.94 -14.28
CA LEU A 31 -5.22 10.84 -13.18
C LEU A 31 -5.07 12.30 -13.59
N ARG A 32 -3.94 12.68 -14.19
CA ARG A 32 -3.71 14.06 -14.66
C ARG A 32 -4.73 14.53 -15.68
N ALA A 33 -5.14 13.66 -16.58
CA ALA A 33 -6.06 14.02 -17.66
C ALA A 33 -7.53 14.16 -17.19
N HIS A 34 -7.93 13.47 -16.12
CA HIS A 34 -9.35 13.31 -15.78
C HIS A 34 -9.74 13.77 -14.37
N VAL A 35 -8.80 14.25 -13.55
CA VAL A 35 -9.16 14.62 -12.18
C VAL A 35 -9.72 16.02 -12.07
N HIS A 36 -10.90 16.10 -11.48
CA HIS A 36 -11.64 17.36 -11.23
C HIS A 36 -11.78 17.66 -9.73
N THR A 37 -11.02 16.94 -8.89
CA THR A 37 -11.03 17.05 -7.43
C THR A 37 -9.62 16.96 -6.88
N ARG A 38 -9.40 17.53 -5.69
CA ARG A 38 -8.12 17.46 -4.96
C ARG A 38 -8.06 16.36 -3.91
N ARG A 39 -9.16 15.61 -3.72
CA ARG A 39 -9.22 14.45 -2.82
C ARG A 39 -9.16 13.15 -3.61
N LEU A 40 -8.25 12.26 -3.25
CA LEU A 40 -8.11 10.93 -3.82
C LEU A 40 -8.22 9.85 -2.74
N ILE A 41 -8.95 8.79 -3.04
CA ILE A 41 -8.93 7.55 -2.26
C ILE A 41 -8.36 6.46 -3.17
N ILE A 42 -7.25 5.87 -2.74
CA ILE A 42 -6.62 4.74 -3.42
C ILE A 42 -7.06 3.48 -2.68
N THR A 43 -7.62 2.53 -3.42
CA THR A 43 -8.15 1.29 -2.83
C THR A 43 -7.75 0.05 -3.62
N GLY A 44 -7.79 -1.10 -2.94
CA GLY A 44 -7.53 -2.38 -3.57
C GLY A 44 -7.76 -3.56 -2.62
N ILE A 45 -8.09 -4.71 -3.22
CA ILE A 45 -8.28 -5.97 -2.52
C ILE A 45 -7.09 -6.90 -2.74
N SER A 46 -6.68 -7.65 -1.71
CA SER A 46 -5.63 -8.67 -1.79
C SER A 46 -4.33 -8.08 -2.37
N LEU A 47 -3.81 -8.64 -3.47
CA LEU A 47 -2.67 -8.11 -4.24
C LEU A 47 -2.88 -6.65 -4.66
N GLY A 48 -4.09 -6.29 -5.09
CA GLY A 48 -4.44 -4.92 -5.43
C GLY A 48 -4.32 -3.97 -4.24
N GLY A 49 -4.56 -4.43 -3.01
CA GLY A 49 -4.35 -3.64 -1.81
C GLY A 49 -2.87 -3.34 -1.55
N GLY A 50 -1.99 -4.29 -1.88
CA GLY A 50 -0.55 -4.03 -1.83
C GLY A 50 -0.08 -3.03 -2.90
N LEU A 51 -0.64 -3.12 -4.11
CA LEU A 51 -0.39 -2.13 -5.17
C LEU A 51 -0.91 -0.74 -4.82
N ALA A 52 -2.10 -0.65 -4.22
CA ALA A 52 -2.66 0.61 -3.73
C ALA A 52 -1.74 1.30 -2.71
N ALA A 53 -1.09 0.53 -1.83
CA ALA A 53 -0.13 1.09 -0.89
C ALA A 53 1.11 1.65 -1.58
N ILE A 54 1.68 0.96 -2.57
CA ILE A 54 2.87 1.45 -3.29
C ILE A 54 2.52 2.62 -4.22
N SER A 55 1.36 2.60 -4.87
CA SER A 55 0.97 3.66 -5.80
C SER A 55 0.84 5.01 -5.11
N TYR A 56 0.49 5.04 -3.81
CA TYR A 56 0.46 6.27 -3.03
C TYR A 56 1.75 7.07 -3.13
N VAL A 57 2.92 6.42 -3.05
CA VAL A 57 4.21 7.12 -3.02
C VAL A 57 4.41 7.92 -4.31
N ASP A 58 4.25 7.27 -5.46
CA ASP A 58 4.41 7.92 -6.76
C ASP A 58 3.28 8.94 -7.04
N ILE A 59 2.04 8.66 -6.61
CA ILE A 59 0.91 9.58 -6.82
C ILE A 59 1.07 10.84 -5.94
N GLN A 60 1.47 10.69 -4.68
CA GLN A 60 1.73 11.82 -3.77
C GLN A 60 2.82 12.74 -4.32
N ALA A 61 3.88 12.16 -4.91
CA ALA A 61 4.97 12.91 -5.53
C ALA A 61 4.53 13.76 -6.74
N THR A 62 3.40 13.43 -7.38
CA THR A 62 2.86 14.24 -8.50
C THR A 62 2.30 15.59 -8.04
N LYS A 63 1.92 15.72 -6.76
CA LYS A 63 1.31 16.92 -6.15
C LYS A 63 -0.01 17.37 -6.80
N GLU A 64 -0.68 16.48 -7.54
CA GLU A 64 -1.99 16.75 -8.16
C GLU A 64 -3.13 16.77 -7.11
N PHE A 65 -2.90 16.15 -5.95
CA PHE A 65 -3.87 15.97 -4.89
C PHE A 65 -3.38 16.56 -3.58
N ASP A 66 -4.30 17.17 -2.83
CA ASP A 66 -4.02 17.77 -1.53
C ASP A 66 -4.31 16.78 -0.39
N ASN A 67 -5.23 15.83 -0.61
CA ASN A 67 -5.62 14.82 0.37
C ASN A 67 -5.73 13.45 -0.29
N ILE A 68 -4.77 12.57 -0.01
CA ILE A 68 -4.74 11.21 -0.51
C ILE A 68 -4.87 10.24 0.66
N GLU A 69 -5.87 9.36 0.61
CA GLU A 69 -6.07 8.28 1.59
C GLU A 69 -5.89 6.91 0.93
N VAL A 70 -5.35 5.95 1.68
CA VAL A 70 -5.22 4.56 1.23
C VAL A 70 -6.12 3.66 2.06
N ILE A 71 -7.08 2.99 1.42
CA ILE A 71 -7.97 2.02 2.08
C ILE A 71 -7.77 0.65 1.42
N THR A 72 -7.30 -0.34 2.17
CA THR A 72 -7.00 -1.66 1.61
C THR A 72 -7.86 -2.76 2.23
N PHE A 73 -8.15 -3.80 1.45
CA PHE A 73 -8.97 -4.94 1.87
C PHE A 73 -8.17 -6.23 1.75
N GLY A 74 -7.92 -6.93 2.86
CA GLY A 74 -7.17 -8.19 2.87
C GLY A 74 -5.73 -8.06 2.34
N ALA A 75 -5.14 -6.86 2.40
CA ALA A 75 -3.80 -6.64 1.86
C ALA A 75 -2.75 -7.45 2.64
N PRO A 76 -1.84 -8.16 1.95
CA PRO A 76 -0.67 -8.78 2.55
C PRO A 76 0.37 -7.72 2.96
N ARG A 77 1.46 -8.14 3.60
CA ARG A 77 2.58 -7.26 3.97
C ARG A 77 3.37 -6.89 2.72
N VAL A 78 3.48 -5.59 2.44
CA VAL A 78 4.06 -5.08 1.19
C VAL A 78 5.57 -4.89 1.29
N GLY A 79 6.07 -4.48 2.45
CA GLY A 79 7.48 -4.16 2.64
C GLY A 79 8.00 -4.53 4.01
N ASN A 80 9.30 -4.25 4.19
CA ASN A 80 9.97 -4.49 5.44
C ASN A 80 9.48 -3.53 6.54
N ARG A 81 9.85 -3.79 7.79
CA ARG A 81 9.47 -2.99 8.96
C ARG A 81 9.86 -1.52 8.83
N LYS A 82 10.98 -1.22 8.16
CA LYS A 82 11.41 0.17 7.93
C LYS A 82 10.46 0.87 6.96
N TRP A 83 10.19 0.25 5.81
CA TRP A 83 9.25 0.79 4.83
C TRP A 83 7.85 0.93 5.41
N ALA A 84 7.34 -0.09 6.12
CA ALA A 84 6.00 -0.03 6.70
C ALA A 84 5.87 1.11 7.74
N LYS A 85 6.89 1.30 8.60
CA LYS A 85 6.91 2.41 9.56
C LYS A 85 6.92 3.77 8.88
N TRP A 86 7.73 3.91 7.82
CA TRP A 86 7.82 5.15 7.06
C TRP A 86 6.50 5.42 6.33
N PHE A 87 5.94 4.43 5.64
CA PHE A 87 4.67 4.53 4.96
C PHE A 87 3.55 4.98 5.92
N ASP A 88 3.42 4.32 7.08
CA ASP A 88 2.42 4.71 8.08
C ASP A 88 2.65 6.13 8.65
N SER A 89 3.87 6.67 8.55
CA SER A 89 4.18 8.04 9.02
C SER A 89 3.87 9.13 7.99
N VAL A 90 3.79 8.78 6.71
CA VAL A 90 3.55 9.74 5.61
C VAL A 90 2.19 9.59 4.95
N THR A 91 1.41 8.57 5.33
CA THR A 91 0.16 8.21 4.66
C THR A 91 -0.98 8.00 5.65
N PRO A 92 -2.14 8.66 5.48
CA PRO A 92 -3.36 8.23 6.15
C PRO A 92 -3.82 6.92 5.49
N SER A 93 -3.55 5.80 6.16
CA SER A 93 -3.85 4.47 5.64
C SER A 93 -4.67 3.63 6.59
N THR A 94 -5.72 3.03 6.04
CA THR A 94 -6.64 2.11 6.71
C THR A 94 -6.55 0.74 6.07
N ARG A 95 -6.52 -0.29 6.91
CA ARG A 95 -6.44 -1.68 6.45
C ARG A 95 -7.57 -2.49 7.04
N ILE A 96 -8.49 -2.91 6.18
CA ILE A 96 -9.62 -3.76 6.52
C ILE A 96 -9.25 -5.20 6.18
N TYR A 97 -9.46 -6.14 7.11
CA TYR A 97 -9.25 -7.56 6.81
C TYR A 97 -10.15 -8.46 7.64
N ILE A 98 -10.45 -9.65 7.12
CA ILE A 98 -11.26 -10.65 7.81
C ILE A 98 -10.37 -11.42 8.79
N ARG A 99 -10.82 -11.58 10.03
CA ARG A 99 -10.12 -12.37 11.04
C ARG A 99 -9.91 -13.80 10.51
N ARG A 100 -8.67 -14.28 10.58
CA ARG A 100 -8.19 -15.58 10.04
C ARG A 100 -8.04 -15.66 8.51
N ASP A 101 -8.19 -14.57 7.77
CA ASP A 101 -7.76 -14.53 6.37
C ASP A 101 -6.25 -14.76 6.28
N PRO A 102 -5.77 -15.87 5.68
CA PRO A 102 -4.34 -16.14 5.58
C PRO A 102 -3.59 -15.15 4.68
N ILE A 103 -4.25 -14.57 3.67
CA ILE A 103 -3.64 -13.64 2.71
C ILE A 103 -3.20 -12.37 3.41
N ALA A 104 -4.05 -11.84 4.29
CA ALA A 104 -3.75 -10.72 5.17
C ALA A 104 -2.49 -10.93 6.06
N PHE A 105 -2.01 -12.15 6.25
CA PHE A 105 -0.80 -12.39 7.06
C PHE A 105 0.37 -12.94 6.24
N LEU A 106 0.28 -12.90 4.90
CA LEU A 106 1.38 -13.25 4.01
C LEU A 106 2.25 -12.01 3.68
N PRO A 107 3.52 -12.22 3.29
CA PRO A 107 4.30 -13.44 3.49
C PRO A 107 4.45 -13.76 4.98
N ARG A 108 4.30 -15.04 5.37
CA ARG A 108 4.49 -15.50 6.75
C ARG A 108 5.98 -15.44 7.09
N CYS A 109 6.32 -14.87 8.24
CA CYS A 109 7.68 -14.90 8.75
C CYS A 109 8.01 -16.30 9.28
N LEU A 110 8.47 -17.19 8.39
CA LEU A 110 8.88 -18.56 8.77
C LEU A 110 10.37 -18.65 9.19
N THR A 111 11.13 -17.56 9.03
CA THR A 111 12.55 -17.49 9.41
C THR A 111 12.85 -16.24 10.25
N PRO A 112 13.89 -16.27 11.11
CA PRO A 112 14.32 -15.12 11.94
C PRO A 112 14.76 -13.88 11.13
N ILE A 113 15.01 -14.07 9.83
CA ILE A 113 15.55 -13.07 8.90
C ILE A 113 14.41 -12.25 8.23
N CYS A 114 13.16 -12.68 8.41
CA CYS A 114 12.02 -12.13 7.71
C CYS A 114 11.49 -10.86 8.41
N ASN A 115 11.76 -9.69 7.82
CA ASN A 115 11.47 -8.38 8.40
C ASN A 115 10.21 -7.71 7.82
N TYR A 116 9.26 -8.46 7.22
CA TYR A 116 8.03 -7.87 6.68
C TYR A 116 7.10 -7.38 7.78
N ARG A 117 6.46 -6.23 7.56
CA ARG A 117 5.47 -5.67 8.48
C ARG A 117 4.26 -5.17 7.70
N GLN A 118 3.11 -5.23 8.36
CA GLN A 118 1.89 -4.67 7.83
C GLN A 118 1.88 -3.14 7.93
N THR A 119 1.21 -2.50 6.97
CA THR A 119 0.87 -1.07 6.96
C THR A 119 -0.61 -0.82 7.25
N GLY A 120 -0.91 0.41 7.64
CA GLY A 120 -2.26 0.92 7.87
C GLY A 120 -2.86 0.57 9.23
N SER A 121 -3.75 1.45 9.68
CA SER A 121 -4.55 1.25 10.89
C SER A 121 -5.53 0.09 10.67
N PRO A 122 -5.50 -0.98 11.50
CA PRO A 122 -6.27 -2.18 11.26
C PRO A 122 -7.74 -2.02 11.66
N ILE A 123 -8.65 -2.42 10.77
CA ILE A 123 -10.06 -2.71 11.04
C ILE A 123 -10.28 -4.19 10.81
N VAL A 124 -10.70 -4.90 11.85
CA VAL A 124 -10.83 -6.37 11.83
C VAL A 124 -12.30 -6.75 11.67
N CYS A 125 -12.63 -7.42 10.58
CA CYS A 125 -13.96 -7.98 10.35
C CYS A 125 -14.06 -9.39 10.94
N TYR A 126 -15.16 -9.70 11.62
CA TYR A 126 -15.40 -10.99 12.23
C TYR A 126 -16.50 -11.71 11.43
N PRO A 127 -16.24 -12.91 10.88
CA PRO A 127 -17.28 -13.65 10.17
C PRO A 127 -18.54 -13.82 11.03
N GLY A 128 -19.71 -13.49 10.46
CA GLY A 128 -21.00 -13.64 11.15
C GLY A 128 -21.30 -12.60 12.22
N LYS A 129 -20.50 -11.54 12.36
CA LYS A 129 -20.82 -10.37 13.19
C LYS A 129 -20.83 -9.13 12.28
N GLN A 130 -22.01 -8.51 12.13
CA GLN A 130 -22.17 -7.18 11.54
C GLN A 130 -22.14 -6.15 12.66
#